data_AF-A0A433V7J7-F1
#
_entry.id   AF-A0A433V7J7-F1
#
_cell.length_a   1.000
_cell.length_b   1.000
_cell.length_c   1.000
_cell.angle_alpha   90.00
_cell.angle_beta   90.00
_cell.angle_gamma   90.00
#
_symmetry.space_group_name_H-M   'P 1'
#
loop_
_entity.id
_entity.type
_entity.pdbx_description
1 polymer ?
#
loop_
_entity_poly.entity_id
_entity_poly.type
_entity_poly.pdbx_seq_one_letter_code
_entity_poly.pdbx_strand_id
1 'polypeptide(L)'
;MNNQTTWKYVFQLKAVINWVESVFLLLSDQWIRKSLNLEPLVNSEYSHLFLALVFVIGIGYWWVGQDISENFSIVKLGIYAQYSVFSILAYHTIVGNIHPFYLLPGVINLIFAILFTIFVYSSASPKSAISEVK
;
A
#
# COMPACT_ATOMS: atom_id res chain seq x y z
N MET A 1 0.04 -6.43 24.72
CA MET A 1 -0.67 -5.48 23.83
C MET A 1 -1.73 -6.26 23.09
N ASN A 2 -2.98 -5.77 23.07
CA ASN A 2 -4.07 -6.44 22.34
C ASN A 2 -3.72 -6.47 20.85
N ASN A 3 -3.77 -7.66 20.21
CA ASN A 3 -3.45 -7.83 18.79
C ASN A 3 -4.21 -6.82 17.91
N GLN A 4 -5.45 -6.48 18.29
CA GLN A 4 -6.29 -5.56 17.55
C GLN A 4 -5.77 -4.11 17.55
N THR A 5 -5.22 -3.63 18.67
CA THR A 5 -4.65 -2.28 18.77
C THR A 5 -3.39 -2.14 17.92
N THR A 6 -2.55 -3.19 17.87
CA THR A 6 -1.37 -3.22 17.00
C THR A 6 -1.77 -3.13 15.53
N TRP A 7 -2.73 -3.96 15.09
CA TRP A 7 -3.18 -3.95 13.70
C TRP A 7 -3.81 -2.62 13.29
N LYS A 8 -4.58 -1.98 14.18
CA LYS A 8 -5.08 -0.61 13.97
C LYS A 8 -3.96 0.35 13.57
N TYR A 9 -2.86 0.38 14.32
CA TYR A 9 -1.74 1.27 14.00
C TYR A 9 -1.01 0.87 12.73
N VAL A 10 -0.94 -0.43 12.39
CA VAL A 10 -0.37 -0.88 11.11
C VAL A 10 -1.19 -0.33 9.93
N PHE A 11 -2.52 -0.38 9.99
CA PHE A 11 -3.38 0.18 8.94
C PHE A 11 -3.28 1.70 8.84
N GLN A 12 -3.27 2.39 9.99
CA GLN A 12 -3.09 3.86 10.02
C GLN A 12 -1.71 4.28 9.51
N LEU A 13 -0.65 3.54 9.86
CA LEU A 13 0.68 3.77 9.31
C LEU A 13 0.69 3.59 7.80
N LYS A 14 0.00 2.56 7.28
CA LYS A 14 -0.11 2.39 5.83
C LYS A 14 -0.89 3.52 5.16
N ALA A 15 -1.94 4.02 5.79
CA ALA A 15 -2.67 5.20 5.30
C ALA A 15 -1.74 6.42 5.16
N VAL A 16 -0.96 6.71 6.21
CA VAL A 16 0.00 7.82 6.21
C VAL A 16 1.07 7.62 5.14
N ILE A 17 1.62 6.41 5.01
CA ILE A 17 2.60 6.10 3.96
C ILE A 17 2.01 6.33 2.57
N ASN A 18 0.77 5.87 2.30
CA ASN A 18 0.12 6.13 1.01
C ASN A 18 0.00 7.62 0.71
N TRP A 19 -0.38 8.43 1.69
CA TRP A 19 -0.48 9.88 1.52
C TRP A 19 0.89 10.52 1.29
N VAL A 20 1.90 10.13 2.07
CA VAL A 20 3.26 10.63 1.90
C VAL A 20 3.81 10.23 0.54
N GLU A 21 3.72 8.96 0.14
CA GLU A 21 4.19 8.47 -1.16
C GLU A 21 3.50 9.19 -2.32
N SER A 22 2.16 9.31 -2.26
CA SER A 22 1.39 9.94 -3.33
C SER A 22 1.68 11.43 -3.46
N VAL A 23 1.66 12.18 -2.36
CA VAL A 23 1.95 13.63 -2.38
C VAL A 23 3.41 13.90 -2.73
N PHE A 24 4.35 13.14 -2.16
CA PHE A 24 5.77 13.30 -2.43
C PHE A 24 6.10 13.05 -3.91
N LEU A 25 5.66 11.92 -4.47
CA LEU A 25 5.91 11.61 -5.89
C LEU A 25 5.20 12.59 -6.81
N LEU A 26 3.99 13.05 -6.47
CA LEU A 26 3.26 14.03 -7.26
C LEU A 26 4.03 15.34 -7.40
N LEU A 27 4.70 15.79 -6.34
CA LEU A 27 5.44 17.05 -6.32
C LEU A 27 6.90 16.90 -6.77
N SER A 28 7.48 15.71 -6.63
CA SER A 28 8.94 15.51 -6.73
C SER A 28 9.37 14.68 -7.94
N ASP A 29 8.46 14.02 -8.68
CA ASP A 29 8.84 13.11 -9.77
C ASP A 29 9.74 13.79 -10.82
N GLN A 30 9.40 14.99 -11.27
CA GLN A 30 10.20 15.72 -12.25
C GLN A 30 11.62 16.01 -11.74
N TRP A 31 11.76 16.38 -10.46
CA TRP A 31 13.07 16.63 -9.84
C TRP A 31 13.88 15.33 -9.69
N ILE A 32 13.22 14.23 -9.31
CA ILE A 32 13.83 12.90 -9.21
C ILE A 32 14.36 12.47 -10.57
N ARG A 33 13.54 12.53 -11.63
CA ARG A 33 13.91 12.17 -13.01
C ARG A 33 15.13 12.96 -13.48
N LYS A 34 15.10 14.28 -13.30
CA LYS A 34 16.22 15.14 -13.67
C LYS A 34 17.50 14.74 -12.94
N SER A 35 17.42 14.45 -11.64
CA SER A 35 18.57 14.01 -10.84
C SER A 35 19.12 12.65 -11.28
N LEU A 36 18.26 11.80 -11.85
CA LEU A 36 18.61 10.48 -12.40
C LEU A 36 18.96 10.51 -13.90
N ASN A 37 19.04 11.70 -14.53
CA ASN A 37 19.22 11.86 -15.99
C ASN A 37 18.19 11.07 -16.82
N LEU A 38 16.94 11.02 -16.36
CA LEU A 38 15.82 10.39 -17.05
C LEU A 38 15.02 11.42 -17.82
N GLU A 39 14.48 10.99 -18.97
CA GLU A 39 13.53 11.79 -19.73
C GLU A 39 12.24 12.04 -18.93
N PRO A 40 11.59 13.20 -19.13
CA PRO A 40 10.25 13.47 -18.61
C PRO A 40 9.24 12.41 -19.08
N LEU A 41 8.17 12.22 -18.30
CA LEU A 41 7.06 11.38 -18.73
C LEU A 41 6.34 12.00 -19.92
N VAL A 42 6.13 11.20 -20.97
CA VAL A 42 5.36 11.61 -22.15
C VAL A 42 3.87 11.80 -21.83
N ASN A 43 3.34 11.05 -20.85
CA ASN A 43 1.92 11.06 -20.43
C ASN A 43 1.78 11.14 -18.90
N SER A 44 2.24 12.25 -18.31
CA SER A 44 2.31 12.43 -16.84
C SER A 44 0.95 12.37 -16.12
N GLU A 45 -0.15 12.66 -16.83
CA GLU A 45 -1.51 12.62 -16.30
C GLU A 45 -1.93 11.24 -15.80
N TYR A 46 -1.44 10.15 -16.40
CA TYR A 46 -1.69 8.79 -15.90
C TYR A 46 -1.01 8.55 -14.56
N SER A 47 0.18 9.13 -14.34
CA SER A 47 0.83 9.10 -13.03
C SER A 47 0.03 9.91 -12.02
N HIS A 48 -0.49 11.08 -12.37
CA HIS A 48 -1.35 11.86 -11.47
C HIS A 48 -2.62 11.11 -11.08
N LEU A 49 -3.29 10.48 -12.04
CA LEU A 49 -4.47 9.64 -11.79
C LEU A 49 -4.14 8.47 -10.85
N PHE A 50 -3.02 7.80 -11.07
CA PHE A 50 -2.55 6.72 -10.21
C PHE A 50 -2.24 7.21 -8.79
N LEU A 51 -1.52 8.32 -8.64
CA LEU A 51 -1.18 8.86 -7.32
C LEU A 51 -2.42 9.35 -6.56
N ALA A 52 -3.41 9.92 -7.26
CA ALA A 52 -4.70 10.25 -6.66
C ALA A 52 -5.43 8.99 -6.14
N LEU A 53 -5.39 7.89 -6.89
CA LEU A 53 -5.94 6.61 -6.43
C LEU A 53 -5.19 6.07 -5.20
N VAL A 54 -3.85 6.14 -5.20
CA VAL A 54 -3.02 5.76 -4.03
C VAL A 54 -3.41 6.56 -2.79
N PHE A 55 -3.64 7.86 -2.95
CA PHE A 55 -4.12 8.73 -1.87
C PHE A 55 -5.48 8.28 -1.33
N VAL A 56 -6.45 8.00 -2.21
CA VAL A 56 -7.79 7.51 -1.83
C VAL A 56 -7.73 6.14 -1.15
N ILE A 57 -6.87 5.23 -1.61
CA ILE A 57 -6.63 3.96 -0.92
C ILE A 57 -6.10 4.20 0.50
N GLY A 58 -5.29 5.24 0.70
CA GLY A 58 -4.86 5.68 2.04
C GLY A 58 -6.05 6.01 2.95
N ILE A 59 -7.08 6.69 2.43
CA ILE A 59 -8.33 6.95 3.18
C ILE A 59 -9.00 5.62 3.58
N GLY A 60 -9.05 4.65 2.66
CA GLY A 60 -9.57 3.31 2.94
C GLY A 60 -8.85 2.63 4.11
N TYR A 61 -7.51 2.67 4.13
CA TYR A 61 -6.75 2.11 5.25
C TYR A 61 -6.90 2.90 6.55
N TRP A 62 -7.14 4.21 6.48
CA TRP A 62 -7.47 5.00 7.65
C TRP A 62 -8.80 4.54 8.26
N TRP A 63 -9.82 4.31 7.45
CA TRP A 63 -11.11 3.75 7.90
C TRP A 63 -10.96 2.36 8.52
N VAL A 64 -10.17 1.48 7.91
CA VAL A 64 -9.81 0.18 8.52
C VAL A 64 -9.19 0.37 9.89
N GLY A 65 -8.28 1.34 10.05
CA GLY A 65 -7.68 1.65 11.34
C GLY A 65 -8.67 2.18 12.39
N GLN A 66 -9.79 2.78 11.99
CA GLN A 66 -10.82 3.23 12.93
C GLN A 66 -11.71 2.06 13.38
N ASP A 67 -12.19 1.27 12.43
CA ASP A 67 -12.95 0.04 12.68
C ASP A 67 -12.55 -1.06 11.70
N ILE A 68 -11.79 -2.03 12.21
CA ILE A 68 -11.28 -3.15 11.42
C ILE A 68 -12.41 -4.13 11.04
N SER A 69 -13.40 -4.31 11.92
CA SER A 69 -14.46 -5.30 11.73
C SER A 69 -15.40 -4.87 10.62
N GLU A 70 -15.80 -3.60 10.64
CA GLU A 70 -16.70 -3.03 9.62
C GLU A 70 -16.01 -2.93 8.25
N ASN A 71 -14.71 -2.61 8.22
CA ASN A 71 -13.98 -2.31 7.00
C ASN A 71 -13.09 -3.47 6.49
N PHE A 72 -13.30 -4.69 7.00
CA PHE A 72 -12.43 -5.84 6.71
C PHE A 72 -12.27 -6.13 5.21
N SER A 73 -13.30 -5.90 4.40
CA SER A 73 -13.25 -6.10 2.94
C SER A 73 -12.23 -5.18 2.24
N ILE A 74 -11.99 -3.99 2.78
CA ILE A 74 -10.97 -3.06 2.27
C ILE A 74 -9.57 -3.65 2.43
N VAL A 75 -9.32 -4.44 3.49
CA VAL A 75 -8.04 -5.12 3.70
C VAL A 75 -7.77 -6.12 2.58
N LYS A 76 -8.77 -6.94 2.23
CA LYS A 76 -8.65 -7.91 1.12
C LYS A 76 -8.37 -7.21 -0.20
N LEU A 77 -9.13 -6.15 -0.50
CA LEU A 77 -8.90 -5.34 -1.69
C LEU A 77 -7.48 -4.76 -1.70
N GLY A 78 -7.02 -4.26 -0.55
CA GLY A 78 -5.68 -3.71 -0.37
C GLY A 78 -4.56 -4.72 -0.57
N ILE A 79 -4.76 -5.99 -0.20
CA ILE A 79 -3.81 -7.07 -0.47
C ILE A 79 -3.64 -7.25 -1.99
N TYR A 80 -4.76 -7.40 -2.72
CA TYR A 80 -4.71 -7.56 -4.18
C TYR A 80 -4.08 -6.35 -4.85
N ALA A 81 -4.50 -5.14 -4.48
CA ALA A 81 -3.97 -3.90 -5.05
C ALA A 81 -2.44 -3.80 -4.89
N GLN A 82 -1.92 -4.05 -3.68
CA GLN A 82 -0.48 -3.92 -3.42
C GLN A 82 0.34 -4.99 -4.12
N TYR A 83 -0.10 -6.25 -4.15
CA TYR A 83 0.59 -7.30 -4.90
C TYR A 83 0.59 -7.02 -6.40
N SER A 84 -0.52 -6.53 -6.96
CA SER A 84 -0.61 -6.15 -8.37
C SER A 84 0.34 -5.00 -8.71
N VAL A 85 0.33 -3.93 -7.91
CA VAL A 85 1.23 -2.77 -8.12
C VAL A 85 2.68 -3.19 -8.05
N PHE A 86 3.08 -3.97 -7.03
CA PHE A 86 4.45 -4.45 -6.90
C PHE A 86 4.85 -5.33 -8.08
N SER A 87 4.00 -6.27 -8.50
CA SER A 87 4.30 -7.19 -9.59
C SER A 87 4.53 -6.46 -10.92
N ILE A 88 3.67 -5.48 -11.24
CA ILE A 88 3.79 -4.66 -12.45
C ILE A 88 5.07 -3.82 -12.39
N LEU A 89 5.33 -3.16 -11.26
CA LEU A 89 6.49 -2.31 -11.07
C LEU A 89 7.81 -3.10 -11.11
N ALA A 90 7.85 -4.26 -10.48
CA ALA A 90 8.99 -5.17 -10.50
C ALA A 90 9.28 -5.67 -11.93
N TYR A 91 8.24 -6.10 -12.66
CA TYR A 91 8.37 -6.50 -14.06
C TYR A 91 8.99 -5.38 -14.90
N HIS A 92 8.42 -4.18 -14.85
CA HIS A 92 8.91 -3.04 -15.64
C HIS A 92 10.30 -2.56 -15.22
N THR A 93 10.68 -2.77 -13.95
CA THR A 93 12.05 -2.52 -13.48
C THR A 93 13.03 -3.55 -14.05
N ILE A 94 12.68 -4.84 -14.03
CA ILE A 94 13.54 -5.93 -14.53
C ILE A 94 13.80 -5.81 -16.03
N VAL A 95 12.79 -5.46 -16.82
CA VAL A 95 12.94 -5.28 -18.27
C VAL A 95 13.54 -3.93 -18.66
N GLY A 96 13.85 -3.06 -17.69
CA GLY A 96 14.54 -1.78 -17.93
C GLY A 96 13.65 -0.61 -18.35
N ASN A 97 12.31 -0.74 -18.29
CA ASN A 97 11.39 0.35 -18.62
C ASN A 97 11.30 1.41 -17.52
N ILE A 98 11.56 1.01 -16.27
CA ILE A 98 11.50 1.87 -15.09
C ILE A 98 12.83 1.80 -14.36
N HIS A 99 13.37 2.97 -13.99
CA HIS A 99 14.60 3.03 -13.22
C HIS A 99 14.42 2.38 -11.82
N PRO A 100 15.35 1.54 -11.33
CA PRO A 100 15.19 0.78 -10.08
C PRO A 100 14.86 1.60 -8.83
N PHE A 101 15.23 2.87 -8.80
CA PHE A 101 14.84 3.80 -7.72
C PHE A 101 13.32 3.80 -7.47
N TYR A 102 12.52 3.74 -8.54
CA TYR A 102 11.06 3.74 -8.43
C TYR A 102 10.49 2.45 -7.86
N LEU A 103 11.28 1.40 -7.67
CA LEU A 103 10.85 0.16 -7.01
C LEU A 103 10.70 0.32 -5.49
N LEU A 104 11.31 1.35 -4.88
CA LEU A 104 11.31 1.56 -3.43
C LEU A 104 9.89 1.62 -2.83
N PRO A 105 8.95 2.45 -3.34
CA PRO A 105 7.55 2.42 -2.88
C PRO A 105 6.89 1.05 -3.09
N GLY A 106 7.24 0.34 -4.16
CA GLY A 106 6.75 -1.01 -4.42
C GLY A 106 7.15 -2.01 -3.33
N VAL A 107 8.40 -1.96 -2.86
CA VAL A 107 8.88 -2.83 -1.78
C VAL A 107 8.16 -2.52 -0.47
N ILE A 108 7.94 -1.24 -0.16
CA ILE A 108 7.14 -0.84 1.01
C ILE A 108 5.73 -1.41 0.90
N ASN A 109 5.07 -1.24 -0.24
CA ASN A 109 3.75 -1.84 -0.51
C ASN A 109 3.75 -3.37 -0.35
N LEU A 110 4.79 -4.07 -0.80
CA LEU A 110 4.89 -5.52 -0.65
C LEU A 110 4.96 -5.94 0.82
N ILE A 111 5.74 -5.24 1.65
CA ILE A 111 5.82 -5.50 3.08
C ILE A 111 4.43 -5.40 3.72
N PHE A 112 3.68 -4.34 3.40
CA PHE A 112 2.31 -4.18 3.91
C PHE A 112 1.32 -5.20 3.34
N ALA A 113 1.44 -5.58 2.07
CA ALA A 113 0.64 -6.66 1.49
C ALA A 113 0.82 -7.98 2.26
N ILE A 114 2.08 -8.31 2.60
CA ILE A 114 2.41 -9.49 3.41
C ILE A 114 1.83 -9.36 4.82
N LEU A 115 2.00 -8.20 5.47
CA LEU A 115 1.43 -7.95 6.80
C LEU A 115 -0.10 -8.08 6.82
N PHE A 116 -0.78 -7.55 5.80
CA PHE A 116 -2.24 -7.66 5.68
C PHE A 116 -2.68 -9.10 5.42
N THR A 117 -1.90 -9.84 4.63
CA THR A 117 -2.11 -11.26 4.40
C THR A 117 -2.02 -12.04 5.72
N ILE A 118 -0.96 -11.80 6.50
CA ILE A 118 -0.78 -12.39 7.84
C ILE A 118 -1.96 -12.03 8.76
N PHE A 119 -2.37 -10.76 8.76
CA PHE A 119 -3.53 -10.30 9.52
C PHE A 119 -4.79 -11.11 9.17
N VAL A 120 -5.16 -11.18 7.89
CA VAL A 120 -6.35 -11.92 7.43
C VAL A 120 -6.30 -13.39 7.85
N TYR A 121 -5.18 -14.08 7.68
CA TYR A 121 -5.04 -15.48 8.10
C TYR A 121 -5.09 -15.67 9.62
N SER A 122 -4.53 -14.73 10.38
CA SER A 122 -4.56 -14.76 11.85
C SER A 122 -5.97 -14.51 12.40
N SER A 123 -6.75 -13.66 11.73
CA SER A 123 -8.14 -13.35 12.09
C SER A 123 -9.14 -14.42 11.64
N ALA A 124 -8.83 -15.17 10.58
CA ALA A 124 -9.66 -16.28 10.09
C ALA A 124 -9.44 -17.61 10.83
N SER A 125 -8.44 -17.71 11.71
CA SER A 125 -8.13 -18.95 12.43
C SER A 125 -9.17 -19.25 13.54
N PRO A 126 -9.62 -20.51 13.71
CA PRO A 126 -10.69 -20.90 14.65
C PRO A 126 -10.47 -20.59 16.14
N LYS A 127 -9.30 -20.07 16.53
CA LYS A 127 -8.98 -19.79 17.94
C LYS A 127 -9.80 -18.63 18.53
N SER A 128 -10.47 -17.80 17.72
CA SER A 128 -11.40 -16.78 18.21
C SER A 128 -12.77 -17.35 18.63
N ALA A 129 -13.16 -18.54 18.16
CA ALA A 129 -14.44 -19.16 18.49
C ALA A 129 -14.42 -19.90 19.84
N ILE A 130 -13.25 -20.15 20.43
CA ILE A 130 -13.09 -20.93 21.67
C ILE A 130 -13.04 -20.02 22.91
N SER A 131 -12.91 -18.70 22.74
CA SER A 131 -12.90 -17.73 23.87
C SER A 131 -14.27 -17.15 24.23
N GLU A 132 -15.33 -17.42 23.46
CA GLU A 132 -16.70 -16.98 23.78
C GLU A 132 -17.53 -18.05 24.51
N VAL A 133 -16.94 -19.21 24.80
CA VAL A 133 -17.55 -20.24 25.65
C VAL A 133 -16.70 -20.42 26.90
N LYS A 134 -16.76 -19.43 27.80
CA LYS A 134 -16.42 -19.61 29.23
C LYS A 134 -17.16 -18.61 30.09
#